data_AF-A0A5K0ZBG7-F1
#
_entry.id   AF-A0A5K0ZBG7-F1
#
_cell.length_a   1.000
_cell.length_b   1.000
_cell.length_c   1.000
_cell.angle_alpha   90.00
_cell.angle_beta   90.00
_cell.angle_gamma   90.00
#
_symmetry.space_group_name_H-M   'P 1'
#
loop_
_entity.id
_entity.type
_entity.pdbx_description
1 polymer ?
#
loop_
_entity_poly.entity_id
_entity_poly.type
_entity_poly.pdbx_seq_one_letter_code
_entity_poly.pdbx_strand_id
1 'polypeptide(L)' 'FDESKNLYGLAHCTRDISSSECSNCLKDALSEIPTFCEGKQGGRVVKVSCSVRYKLYLFFNDLGTDPPPVNSPI' A
#
# COMPACT_ATOMS: atom_id res chain seq x y z
N PHE A 1 22.81 -14.22 5.27
CA PHE A 1 21.50 -14.46 5.90
C PHE A 1 20.62 -13.30 5.51
N ASP A 2 19.52 -13.54 4.80
CA ASP A 2 18.59 -12.49 4.39
C ASP A 2 17.89 -11.94 5.64
N GLU A 3 18.00 -10.65 5.90
CA GLU A 3 17.31 -10.01 7.02
C GLU A 3 15.80 -10.05 6.75
N SER A 4 15.01 -10.65 7.64
CA SER A 4 13.56 -10.64 7.50
C SER A 4 13.04 -9.22 7.63
N LYS A 5 12.57 -8.63 6.52
CA LYS A 5 11.96 -7.31 6.52
C LYS A 5 10.45 -7.43 6.75
N ASN A 6 9.93 -6.59 7.64
CA ASN A 6 8.49 -6.49 7.85
C ASN A 6 7.85 -5.72 6.70
N LEU A 7 6.73 -6.25 6.18
CA LEU A 7 5.89 -5.57 5.19
C LEU A 7 4.66 -5.01 5.90
N TYR A 8 4.48 -3.70 5.82
CA TYR A 8 3.32 -3.01 6.38
C TYR A 8 2.39 -2.60 5.24
N GLY A 9 1.11 -2.92 5.37
CA GLY A 9 0.09 -2.65 4.35
C GLY A 9 -1.13 -1.95 4.95
N LEU A 10 -1.71 -1.02 4.18
CA LEU A 10 -3.00 -0.39 4.47
C LEU A 10 -3.88 -0.47 3.23
N ALA A 11 -5.12 -0.91 3.42
CA ALA A 11 -6.16 -0.93 2.42
C ALA A 11 -7.38 -0.20 2.97
N HIS A 12 -7.97 0.70 2.19
CA HIS A 12 -9.18 1.41 2.60
C HIS A 12 -10.07 1.71 1.41
N CYS A 13 -11.36 1.82 1.68
CA CYS A 13 -12.39 2.19 0.73
C CYS A 13 -13.02 3.52 1.12
N THR A 14 -13.69 4.17 0.18
CA THR A 14 -14.59 5.27 0.48
C THR A 14 -15.83 4.74 1.21
N ARG A 15 -16.50 5.58 2.00
CA ARG A 15 -17.58 5.13 2.89
C ARG A 15 -18.93 4.95 2.20
N ASP A 16 -19.04 5.38 0.96
CA ASP A 16 -20.26 5.44 0.14
C ASP A 16 -20.57 4.14 -0.62
N ILE A 17 -19.71 3.12 -0.54
CA ILE A 17 -19.87 1.85 -1.25
C ILE A 17 -20.17 0.68 -0.31
N SER A 18 -20.76 -0.37 -0.86
CA SER A 18 -21.00 -1.63 -0.13
C SER A 18 -19.70 -2.39 0.16
N SER A 19 -19.77 -3.34 1.11
CA SER A 19 -18.65 -4.24 1.42
C SER A 19 -18.19 -5.06 0.20
N SER A 20 -19.13 -5.49 -0.64
CA SER A 20 -18.82 -6.22 -1.88
C SER A 20 -18.09 -5.35 -2.90
N GLU A 21 -18.54 -4.12 -3.10
CA GLU A 21 -17.88 -3.18 -4.02
C GLU A 21 -16.48 -2.82 -3.52
N CYS A 22 -16.33 -2.62 -2.21
CA CYS A 22 -15.03 -2.41 -1.59
C CYS A 22 -14.08 -3.60 -1.81
N SER A 23 -14.56 -4.84 -1.56
CA SER A 23 -13.76 -6.04 -1.80
C SER A 23 -13.30 -6.17 -3.25
N ASN A 24 -14.21 -5.90 -4.20
CA ASN A 24 -13.90 -5.95 -5.62
C ASN A 24 -12.88 -4.87 -6.02
N CYS A 25 -13.08 -3.63 -5.58
CA CYS A 25 -12.16 -2.54 -5.85
C CYS A 25 -10.75 -2.84 -5.29
N LEU A 26 -10.66 -3.35 -4.05
CA LEU A 26 -9.37 -3.67 -3.44
C LEU A 26 -8.66 -4.82 -4.15
N LYS A 27 -9.38 -5.86 -4.59
CA LYS A 27 -8.81 -6.94 -5.40
C LYS A 27 -8.25 -6.41 -6.73
N ASP A 28 -8.98 -5.52 -7.37
CA ASP A 28 -8.57 -4.88 -8.61
C ASP A 28 -7.38 -3.93 -8.41
N ALA A 29 -7.31 -3.22 -7.28
CA ALA A 29 -6.14 -2.40 -6.94
C ALA A 29 -4.90 -3.27 -6.63
N LEU A 30 -5.09 -4.43 -5.99
CA LEU A 30 -4.01 -5.37 -5.69
C LEU A 30 -3.47 -6.06 -6.94
N SER A 31 -4.32 -6.39 -7.92
CA SER A 31 -3.89 -7.03 -9.18
C SER A 31 -2.99 -6.14 -10.02
N GLU A 32 -3.08 -4.82 -9.84
CA GLU A 32 -2.24 -3.82 -10.50
C GLU A 32 -0.85 -3.66 -9.87
N ILE A 33 -0.66 -4.08 -8.60
CA ILE A 33 0.62 -3.93 -7.89
C ILE A 33 1.77 -4.63 -8.62
N PRO A 34 1.66 -5.91 -9.04
CA PRO A 34 2.74 -6.58 -9.76
C PRO A 34 3.13 -5.85 -11.04
N THR A 35 2.17 -5.20 -11.72
CA THR A 35 2.42 -4.50 -12.99
C THR A 35 3.10 -3.15 -12.78
N PHE A 36 2.69 -2.37 -11.78
CA PHE A 36 3.19 -1.00 -11.61
C PHE A 36 4.28 -0.84 -10.55
N CYS A 37 4.39 -1.78 -9.61
CA CYS A 37 5.31 -1.70 -8.48
C CYS A 37 6.35 -2.83 -8.48
N GLU A 38 6.56 -3.51 -9.61
CA GLU A 38 7.55 -4.58 -9.73
C GLU A 38 8.95 -4.12 -9.31
N GLY A 39 9.62 -4.94 -8.49
CA GLY A 39 10.97 -4.64 -7.99
C GLY A 39 11.05 -3.48 -6.99
N LYS A 40 9.92 -2.85 -6.61
CA LYS A 40 9.90 -1.75 -5.64
C LYS A 40 9.70 -2.27 -4.23
N GLN A 41 10.41 -1.66 -3.29
CA GLN A 41 10.29 -1.91 -1.84
C GLN A 41 8.98 -1.34 -1.24
N GLY A 42 8.15 -0.70 -2.05
CA GLY A 42 6.89 -0.12 -1.63
C GLY A 42 6.06 0.23 -2.85
N GLY A 43 4.75 0.24 -2.68
CA GLY A 43 3.81 0.51 -3.76
C GLY A 43 2.53 1.14 -3.25
N ARG A 44 1.86 1.89 -4.12
CA ARG A 44 0.56 2.49 -3.84
C ARG A 44 -0.27 2.47 -5.10
N VAL A 45 -1.47 1.90 -5.03
CA VAL A 45 -2.49 1.96 -6.08
C VAL A 45 -3.69 2.70 -5.52
N VAL A 46 -4.16 3.71 -6.23
CA VAL A 46 -5.31 4.53 -5.85
C VAL A 46 -6.34 4.46 -6.96
N LYS A 47 -7.53 3.98 -6.62
CA LYS A 47 -8.73 4.02 -7.45
C LYS A 47 -9.71 5.01 -6.85
N VAL A 48 -10.78 5.31 -7.59
CA VAL A 48 -11.83 6.26 -7.16
C VAL A 48 -12.42 5.86 -5.81
N SER A 49 -12.68 4.56 -5.62
CA SER A 49 -13.41 4.06 -4.45
C SER A 49 -12.54 3.33 -3.43
N CYS A 50 -11.25 3.11 -3.70
CA CYS A 50 -10.35 2.41 -2.79
C CYS A 50 -8.87 2.71 -3.05
N SER A 51 -8.03 2.44 -2.05
CA SER A 51 -6.58 2.61 -2.15
C SER A 51 -5.86 1.53 -1.35
N VAL A 52 -4.74 1.06 -1.90
CA VAL A 52 -3.84 0.09 -1.28
C VAL A 52 -2.44 0.69 -1.26
N ARG A 53 -1.77 0.61 -0.12
CA ARG A 53 -0.38 1.05 0.06
C ARG A 53 0.39 0.02 0.87
N TYR A 54 1.62 -0.28 0.46
CA TYR A 54 2.56 -1.08 1.24
C TYR A 54 3.95 -0.44 1.30
N LYS A 55 4.65 -0.66 2.42
CA LYS A 55 6.01 -0.19 2.69
C LYS A 55 6.74 -1.18 3.60
N LEU A 56 8.07 -1.14 3.61
CA LEU A 56 8.91 -1.90 4.56
C LEU A 56 9.06 -1.22 5.93
N TYR A 57 8.26 -0.18 6.20
CA TYR A 57 8.19 0.54 7.47
C TYR A 57 6.73 0.87 7.81
N LEU A 58 6.41 0.99 9.10
CA LEU A 58 5.09 1.36 9.58
C LEU A 58 4.76 2.80 9.19
N PHE A 59 3.61 3.06 8.55
CA PHE A 59 3.26 4.38 8.00
C PHE A 59 1.86 4.88 8.37
N PHE A 60 1.07 4.09 9.10
CA PHE A 60 -0.34 4.36 9.37
C PHE A 60 -0.65 4.51 10.88
N ASN A 61 0.38 4.50 11.72
CA ASN A 61 0.25 4.55 13.17
C ASN A 61 0.78 5.85 13.80
N ASP A 62 1.48 6.68 13.02
CA ASP A 62 1.87 8.04 13.38
C ASP A 62 1.06 9.03 12.54
N LEU A 63 0.82 10.21 13.09
CA LEU A 63 -0.07 11.27 12.59
C LEU A 63 0.26 11.75 11.16
N GLY A 64 -0.03 10.94 10.13
CA GLY A 64 0.06 11.30 8.71
C GLY A 64 1.43 11.74 8.19
N THR A 65 2.47 11.76 9.02
CA THR A 65 3.84 12.10 8.61
C THR A 65 4.51 10.83 8.12
N ASP A 66 4.64 10.70 6.79
CA ASP A 66 5.59 9.75 6.20
C ASP A 66 6.93 9.96 6.92
N PRO A 67 7.54 8.93 7.54
CA PRO A 67 8.89 9.08 8.07
C PRO A 67 9.81 9.54 6.93
N PRO A 68 10.79 10.41 7.21
CA PRO A 68 11.70 10.92 6.20
C PRO A 68 12.31 9.74 5.42
N PRO A 69 12.54 9.88 4.11
CA PRO A 69 13.04 8.79 3.28
C PRO A 69 14.32 8.24 3.91
N VAL A 70 14.24 7.03 4.48
CA VAL A 70 15.42 6.33 4.97
C VAL A 70 16.30 6.08 3.75
N ASN A 71 17.50 6.65 3.77
CA ASN A 71 18.53 6.61 2.73
C ASN A 71 18.31 5.50 1.70
N SER A 72 17.92 5.87 0.48
CA SER A 72 18.07 4.98 -0.67
C SER A 72 19.57 4.92 -1.00
N PRO A 73 20.24 3.77 -0.88
CA PRO A 73 21.59 3.61 -1.41
C PRO A 73 21.55 3.84 -2.92
N ILE A 74 22.45 4.70 -3.41
CA ILE A 74 22.76 4.89 -4.84
C ILE A 74 23.21 3.56 -5.44
#